data_AF-A0A9X3E1R2-F1
#
_entry.id   AF-A0A9X3E1R2-F1
#
_cell.length_a   1.000
_cell.length_b   1.000
_cell.length_c   1.000
_cell.angle_alpha   90.00
_cell.angle_beta   90.00
_cell.angle_gamma   90.00
#
_symmetry.space_group_name_H-M   'P 1'
#
loop_
_entity.id
_entity.type
_entity.pdbx_description
1 polymer ?
#
loop_
_entity_poly.entity_id
_entity_poly.type
_entity_poly.pdbx_seq_one_letter_code
_entity_poly.pdbx_strand_id
1 'polypeptide(L)'
;MNDRCPPLPTALLDYLASVEPGRTVLHRHGDQESGQESGQDGAASGSCSASPAAAKIAYFHDPATASVYEIHFDQHSSSTIRIDLNRLEVHKKLARFIEHGIEEREIRWLTALESSGLVPRLIGHSPGLLRMNYVGEPVRRYNLPADWRDQAEAILAALASARCCHNDIKCDNLMVRDGRITLVDFGWATADGDPIPSHWPQGIGRQHRLGVHRFDDRHAIHAALASAERDEVDRSIILPA
;
A
#
# COMPACT_ATOMS: atom_id res chain seq x y z
N MET A 1 -9.08 26.74 31.66
CA MET A 1 -7.81 26.80 30.93
C MET A 1 -8.14 26.35 29.52
N ASN A 2 -7.79 27.13 28.49
CA ASN A 2 -8.03 26.70 27.11
C ASN A 2 -7.01 25.62 26.79
N ASP A 3 -7.43 24.36 26.84
CA ASP A 3 -6.68 23.21 26.34
C ASP A 3 -6.49 23.36 24.83
N ARG A 4 -5.49 24.16 24.47
CA ARG A 4 -5.04 24.25 23.09
C ARG A 4 -4.39 22.91 22.78
N CYS A 5 -5.00 22.16 21.88
CA CYS A 5 -4.40 20.97 21.30
C CYS A 5 -2.98 21.36 20.82
N PRO A 6 -1.91 20.69 21.30
CA PRO A 6 -0.57 21.00 20.85
C PRO A 6 -0.47 20.80 19.34
N PRO A 7 0.39 21.58 18.66
CA PRO A 7 0.56 21.48 17.21
C PRO A 7 1.03 20.07 16.83
N LEU A 8 0.62 19.59 15.65
CA LEU A 8 1.10 18.32 15.13
C LEU A 8 2.59 18.42 14.75
N PRO A 9 3.36 17.33 14.91
CA PRO A 9 4.75 17.25 14.44
C PRO A 9 4.85 17.53 12.93
N THR A 10 5.90 18.23 12.50
CA THR A 10 6.10 18.61 11.08
C THR A 10 6.08 17.40 10.15
N ALA A 11 6.76 16.31 10.51
CA ALA A 11 6.77 15.08 9.70
C ALA A 11 5.35 14.50 9.48
N LEU A 12 4.48 14.64 10.48
CA LEU A 12 3.08 14.20 10.38
C LEU A 12 2.27 15.14 9.47
N LEU A 13 2.50 16.45 9.56
CA LEU A 13 1.89 17.44 8.66
C LEU A 13 2.30 17.20 7.20
N ASP A 14 3.58 16.98 6.95
CA ASP A 14 4.12 16.68 5.61
C ASP A 14 3.50 15.40 5.06
N TYR A 15 3.38 14.36 5.88
CA TYR A 15 2.70 13.12 5.49
C TYR A 15 1.22 13.36 5.17
N LEU A 16 0.48 14.06 6.03
CA LEU A 16 -0.94 14.35 5.82
C LEU A 16 -1.18 15.23 4.58
N ALA A 17 -0.21 16.06 4.19
CA ALA A 17 -0.27 16.83 2.95
C ALA A 17 -0.03 15.97 1.70
N SER A 18 0.59 14.79 1.84
CA SER A 18 0.88 13.87 0.74
C SER A 18 -0.22 12.84 0.46
N VAL A 19 -1.12 12.59 1.42
CA VAL A 19 -2.22 11.63 1.28
C VAL A 19 -3.44 12.25 0.60
N GLU A 20 -4.31 11.42 0.06
CA GLU A 20 -5.53 11.88 -0.62
C GLU A 20 -6.47 12.61 0.36
N PRO A 21 -6.86 13.88 0.07
CA PRO A 21 -7.72 14.66 0.96
C PRO A 21 -9.06 13.98 1.23
N GLY A 22 -9.51 14.01 2.50
CA GLY A 22 -10.80 13.48 2.92
C GLY A 22 -10.89 11.95 2.98
N ARG A 23 -9.77 11.23 2.83
CA ARG A 23 -9.71 9.76 2.87
C ARG A 23 -9.02 9.19 4.11
N THR A 24 -8.73 10.05 5.08
CA THR A 24 -8.00 9.66 6.28
C THR A 24 -8.64 10.22 7.54
N VAL A 25 -8.59 9.45 8.63
CA VAL A 25 -8.95 9.89 9.97
C VAL A 25 -7.71 9.82 10.86
N LEU A 26 -7.36 10.93 11.50
CA LEU A 26 -6.25 11.02 12.45
C LEU A 26 -6.75 10.80 13.88
N HIS A 27 -6.17 9.83 14.55
CA HIS A 27 -6.36 9.58 15.98
C HIS A 27 -5.06 9.90 16.72
N ARG A 28 -5.18 10.55 17.87
CA ARG A 28 -4.06 10.77 18.79
C ARG A 28 -4.32 10.00 20.07
N HIS A 29 -3.36 9.16 20.43
CA HIS A 29 -3.32 8.43 21.69
C HIS A 29 -2.27 9.11 22.56
N GLY A 30 -2.72 9.77 23.63
CA GLY A 30 -1.83 10.31 24.67
C GLY A 30 -1.53 9.24 25.71
N ASP A 31 -0.44 9.42 26.45
CA ASP A 31 -0.19 8.67 27.68
C ASP A 31 -1.46 8.69 28.52
N GLN A 32 -2.15 7.55 28.64
CA GLN A 32 -3.13 7.40 29.69
C GLN A 32 -2.35 7.59 30.98
N GLU A 33 -2.63 8.67 31.70
CA GLU A 33 -2.16 8.86 33.06
C GLU A 33 -2.39 7.55 33.81
N SER A 34 -1.29 6.92 34.20
CA SER A 34 -1.24 5.74 35.05
C SER A 34 -1.73 6.13 36.44
N GLY A 35 -3.05 6.31 36.60
CA GLY A 35 -3.61 6.97 37.77
C GLY A 35 -5.11 6.78 37.97
N GLN A 36 -5.59 5.54 38.04
CA GLN A 36 -6.57 5.10 39.05
C GLN A 36 -6.91 3.61 38.89
N GLU A 37 -6.22 2.76 39.67
CA GLU A 37 -6.78 1.47 40.08
C GLU A 37 -7.90 1.74 41.10
N SER A 38 -9.15 1.66 40.65
CA SER A 38 -10.27 1.35 41.53
C SER A 38 -10.99 0.15 40.95
N GLY A 39 -10.81 -1.00 41.60
CA GLY A 39 -11.43 -2.24 41.21
C GLY A 39 -12.95 -2.20 41.30
N GLN A 40 -13.61 -2.88 40.36
CA GLN A 40 -14.75 -3.75 40.64
C GLN A 40 -15.09 -4.58 39.40
N ASP A 41 -14.96 -5.90 39.59
CA ASP A 41 -15.79 -7.00 39.12
C ASP A 41 -16.45 -6.96 37.73
N GLY A 42 -16.07 -7.95 36.93
CA GLY A 42 -17.03 -8.92 36.43
C GLY A 42 -17.83 -8.56 35.18
N ALA A 43 -17.23 -8.71 34.01
CA ALA A 43 -17.93 -9.24 32.84
C ALA A 43 -16.92 -9.74 31.80
N ALA A 44 -16.91 -11.05 31.58
CA ALA A 44 -16.30 -11.66 30.42
C ALA A 44 -17.05 -11.19 29.15
N SER A 45 -16.63 -10.04 28.62
CA SER A 45 -16.97 -9.63 27.27
C SER A 45 -16.01 -10.34 26.32
N GLY A 46 -16.40 -11.55 25.92
CA GLY A 46 -15.88 -12.19 24.72
C GLY A 46 -16.27 -11.35 23.52
N SER A 47 -15.53 -10.27 23.26
CA SER A 47 -15.68 -9.48 22.06
C SER A 47 -15.03 -10.23 20.91
N CYS A 48 -15.92 -10.84 20.12
CA CYS A 48 -15.76 -11.38 18.79
C CYS A 48 -14.41 -11.08 18.14
N SER A 49 -13.58 -12.11 18.05
CA SER A 49 -12.45 -12.17 17.13
C SER A 49 -12.95 -12.22 15.68
N ALA A 50 -13.50 -11.10 15.19
CA ALA A 50 -13.46 -10.82 13.78
C ALA A 50 -12.02 -10.42 13.49
N SER A 51 -11.31 -11.20 12.65
CA SER A 51 -10.05 -10.73 12.09
C SER A 51 -10.27 -9.29 11.61
N PRO A 52 -9.47 -8.29 12.04
CA PRO A 52 -9.71 -6.92 11.62
C PRO A 52 -9.72 -6.94 10.09
N ALA A 53 -10.79 -6.38 9.51
CA ALA A 53 -10.90 -6.24 8.06
C ALA A 53 -9.57 -5.68 7.51
N ALA A 54 -9.15 -6.17 6.35
CA ALA A 54 -7.94 -5.67 5.71
C ALA A 54 -7.98 -4.13 5.66
N ALA A 55 -7.03 -3.51 6.37
CA ALA A 55 -7.00 -2.08 6.63
C ALA A 55 -5.62 -1.53 6.31
N LYS A 56 -5.57 -0.27 5.87
CA LYS A 56 -4.33 0.51 5.76
C LYS A 56 -4.30 1.49 6.93
N ILE A 57 -3.22 1.44 7.72
CA ILE A 57 -3.00 2.31 8.88
C ILE A 57 -1.56 2.82 8.81
N ALA A 58 -1.36 4.13 8.92
CA ALA A 58 -0.05 4.71 9.17
C ALA A 58 0.04 5.13 10.64
N TYR A 59 1.22 5.04 11.24
CA TYR A 59 1.45 5.50 12.60
C TYR A 59 2.73 6.30 12.73
N PHE A 60 2.71 7.25 13.65
CA PHE A 60 3.84 8.09 14.00
C PHE A 60 3.92 8.22 15.53
N HIS A 61 5.06 7.84 16.11
CA HIS A 61 5.39 8.07 17.50
C HIS A 61 6.18 9.36 17.62
N ASP A 62 5.64 10.36 18.31
CA ASP A 62 6.33 11.62 18.54
C ASP A 62 7.32 11.48 19.70
N PRO A 63 8.65 11.50 19.44
CA PRO A 63 9.64 11.34 20.49
C PRO A 63 9.64 12.50 21.51
N ALA A 64 9.10 13.67 21.15
CA ALA A 64 9.07 14.83 22.05
C ALA A 64 7.94 14.75 23.08
N THR A 65 6.84 14.07 22.75
CA THR A 65 5.63 14.04 23.58
C THR A 65 5.17 12.64 23.97
N ALA A 66 5.89 11.60 23.55
CA ALA A 66 5.49 10.18 23.64
C ALA A 66 4.11 9.87 23.04
N SER A 67 3.49 10.82 22.34
CA SER A 67 2.17 10.63 21.73
C SER A 67 2.27 9.71 20.53
N VAL A 68 1.31 8.81 20.40
CA VAL A 68 1.14 7.97 19.20
C VAL A 68 0.02 8.55 18.35
N TYR A 69 0.32 8.79 17.09
CA TYR A 69 -0.64 9.22 16.08
C TYR A 69 -0.92 8.04 15.17
N GLU A 70 -2.20 7.75 14.93
CA GLU A 70 -2.65 6.74 13.96
C GLU A 70 -3.50 7.39 12.89
N ILE A 71 -3.24 7.04 11.63
CA ILE A 71 -3.94 7.54 10.46
C ILE A 71 -4.62 6.35 9.80
N HIS A 72 -5.95 6.34 9.86
CA HIS A 72 -6.77 5.27 9.30
C HIS A 72 -7.25 5.69 7.92
N PHE A 73 -7.06 4.81 6.94
CA PHE A 73 -7.43 5.07 5.55
C PHE A 73 -8.75 4.40 5.21
N ASP A 74 -9.62 5.14 4.52
CA ASP A 74 -10.84 4.60 3.91
C ASP A 74 -10.50 3.87 2.59
N GLN A 75 -9.75 2.77 2.71
CA GLN A 75 -9.32 1.94 1.59
C GLN A 75 -9.52 0.46 1.93
N HIS A 76 -10.21 -0.26 1.04
CA HIS A 76 -10.28 -1.71 1.16
C HIS A 76 -9.08 -2.35 0.45
N SER A 77 -8.49 -3.34 1.10
CA SER A 77 -7.35 -4.09 0.56
C SER A 77 -7.57 -5.60 0.70
N SER A 78 -6.80 -6.41 -0.01
CA SER A 78 -6.69 -7.85 0.23
C SER A 78 -5.74 -8.19 1.39
N SER A 79 -4.94 -7.21 1.81
CA SER A 79 -3.89 -7.31 2.82
C SER A 79 -4.02 -6.19 3.85
N THR A 80 -3.59 -6.45 5.08
CA THR A 80 -3.45 -5.38 6.08
C THR A 80 -2.10 -4.69 5.88
N ILE A 81 -2.13 -3.37 5.71
CA ILE A 81 -0.95 -2.54 5.50
C ILE A 81 -0.74 -1.66 6.73
N ARG A 82 0.44 -1.75 7.35
CA ARG A 82 0.87 -0.85 8.41
C ARG A 82 2.08 -0.06 7.96
N ILE A 83 2.05 1.27 8.13
CA ILE A 83 3.14 2.17 7.74
C ILE A 83 3.74 2.79 8.99
N ASP A 84 5.00 2.51 9.25
CA ASP A 84 5.81 3.14 10.28
C ASP A 84 6.41 4.43 9.73
N LEU A 85 5.87 5.59 10.11
CA LEU A 85 6.36 6.88 9.60
C LEU A 85 7.67 7.31 10.25
N ASN A 86 8.02 6.78 11.42
CA ASN A 86 9.31 7.07 12.07
C ASN A 86 10.46 6.37 11.35
N ARG A 87 10.24 5.16 10.87
CA ARG A 87 11.25 4.32 10.21
C ARG A 87 11.12 4.30 8.69
N LEU A 88 10.03 4.87 8.16
CA LEU A 88 9.65 4.79 6.75
C LEU A 88 9.62 3.33 6.27
N GLU A 89 8.93 2.48 7.03
CA GLU A 89 8.76 1.06 6.74
C GLU A 89 7.27 0.72 6.52
N VAL A 90 7.01 -0.27 5.66
CA VAL A 90 5.69 -0.82 5.39
C VAL A 90 5.70 -2.29 5.81
N HIS A 91 4.72 -2.67 6.61
CA HIS A 91 4.43 -4.03 7.02
C HIS A 91 3.15 -4.49 6.31
N LYS A 92 3.29 -5.39 5.33
CA LYS A 92 2.18 -5.98 4.55
C LYS A 92 1.89 -7.37 5.09
N LYS A 93 0.75 -7.52 5.77
CA LYS A 93 0.24 -8.82 6.21
C LYS A 93 -0.72 -9.38 5.17
N LEU A 94 -0.36 -10.52 4.59
CA LEU A 94 -1.16 -11.23 3.60
C LEU A 94 -2.28 -11.99 4.32
N ALA A 95 -3.51 -11.83 3.85
CA ALA A 95 -4.69 -12.44 4.48
C ALA A 95 -5.58 -13.22 3.51
N ARG A 96 -5.59 -12.85 2.23
CA ARG A 96 -6.40 -13.47 1.17
C ARG A 96 -5.52 -13.98 0.06
N PHE A 97 -6.00 -14.97 -0.71
CA PHE A 97 -5.36 -15.46 -1.93
C PHE A 97 -4.00 -16.13 -1.71
N ILE A 98 -3.69 -16.54 -0.47
CA ILE A 98 -2.43 -17.22 -0.13
C ILE A 98 -2.31 -18.52 -0.91
N GLU A 99 -3.42 -19.24 -1.09
CA GLU A 99 -3.54 -20.46 -1.88
C GLU A 99 -3.11 -20.30 -3.34
N HIS A 100 -3.05 -19.06 -3.86
CA HIS A 100 -2.57 -18.79 -5.20
C HIS A 100 -1.05 -18.59 -5.28
N GLY A 101 -0.31 -18.60 -4.16
CA GLY A 101 1.15 -18.39 -4.14
C GLY A 101 1.56 -16.92 -4.29
N ILE A 102 0.76 -16.00 -3.74
CA ILE A 102 1.01 -14.56 -3.85
C ILE A 102 2.25 -14.11 -3.05
N GLU A 103 2.57 -14.81 -1.95
CA GLU A 103 3.70 -14.46 -1.09
C GLU A 103 5.03 -14.75 -1.79
N GLU A 104 5.17 -15.95 -2.34
CA GLU A 104 6.37 -16.40 -3.03
C GLU A 104 6.64 -15.54 -4.26
N ARG A 105 5.59 -15.14 -5.00
CA ARG A 105 5.72 -14.22 -6.14
C ARG A 105 6.16 -12.85 -5.70
N GLU A 106 5.55 -12.27 -4.67
CA GLU A 106 5.94 -10.96 -4.18
C GLU A 106 7.41 -10.94 -3.75
N ILE A 107 7.85 -11.92 -2.95
CA ILE A 107 9.25 -12.03 -2.49
C ILE A 107 10.19 -12.19 -3.68
N ARG A 108 9.88 -13.09 -4.62
CA ARG A 108 10.70 -13.35 -5.81
C ARG A 108 10.97 -12.08 -6.60
N TRP A 109 9.92 -11.32 -6.92
CA TRP A 109 10.04 -10.19 -7.82
C TRP A 109 10.59 -8.94 -7.14
N LEU A 110 10.24 -8.68 -5.87
CA LEU A 110 10.88 -7.61 -5.10
C LEU A 110 12.39 -7.84 -5.00
N THR A 111 12.82 -9.08 -4.77
CA THR A 111 14.25 -9.43 -4.71
C THR A 111 14.92 -9.28 -6.08
N ALA A 112 14.30 -9.80 -7.14
CA ALA A 112 14.88 -9.74 -8.49
C ALA A 112 15.02 -8.30 -9.03
N LEU A 113 14.11 -7.41 -8.66
CA LEU A 113 14.05 -6.04 -9.13
C LEU A 113 14.69 -5.03 -8.18
N GLU A 114 15.16 -5.44 -6.99
CA GLU A 114 15.69 -4.54 -5.95
C GLU A 114 16.74 -3.56 -6.49
N SER A 115 17.70 -4.07 -7.28
CA SER A 115 18.80 -3.28 -7.83
C SER A 115 18.35 -2.18 -8.82
N SER A 116 17.13 -2.26 -9.36
CA SER A 116 16.58 -1.20 -10.22
C SER A 116 16.23 0.07 -9.44
N GLY A 117 15.95 -0.06 -8.14
CA GLY A 117 15.39 1.02 -7.32
C GLY A 117 13.97 1.47 -7.71
N LEU A 118 13.30 0.73 -8.61
CA LEU A 118 11.95 1.06 -9.12
C LEU A 118 10.84 0.25 -8.45
N VAL A 119 11.20 -0.55 -7.45
CA VAL A 119 10.31 -1.35 -6.59
C VAL A 119 10.67 -1.11 -5.12
N PRO A 120 9.79 -1.43 -4.16
CA PRO A 120 10.16 -1.45 -2.75
C PRO A 120 11.31 -2.41 -2.50
N ARG A 121 12.29 -1.95 -1.72
CA ARG A 121 13.29 -2.82 -1.12
C ARG A 121 12.63 -3.69 -0.06
N LEU A 122 12.75 -5.00 -0.22
CA LEU A 122 12.37 -5.97 0.80
C LEU A 122 13.39 -5.92 1.95
N ILE A 123 12.95 -5.50 3.13
CA ILE A 123 13.77 -5.42 4.36
C ILE A 123 13.83 -6.78 5.05
N GLY A 124 12.75 -7.55 4.97
CA GLY A 124 12.67 -8.90 5.50
C GLY A 124 11.25 -9.47 5.38
N HIS A 125 11.11 -10.75 5.68
CA HIS A 125 9.82 -11.41 5.67
C HIS A 125 9.77 -12.56 6.68
N SER A 126 8.56 -12.91 7.08
CA SER A 126 8.18 -14.13 7.78
C SER A 126 6.87 -14.62 7.16
N PRO A 127 6.47 -15.90 7.31
CA PRO A 127 5.26 -16.41 6.67
C PRO A 127 4.04 -15.49 6.86
N GLY A 128 3.45 -15.03 5.75
CA GLY A 128 2.30 -14.13 5.71
C GLY A 128 2.58 -12.66 6.06
N LEU A 129 3.84 -12.25 6.26
CA LEU A 129 4.22 -10.88 6.60
C LEU A 129 5.49 -10.43 5.86
N LEU A 130 5.35 -9.35 5.11
CA LEU A 130 6.46 -8.70 4.40
C LEU A 130 6.78 -7.35 5.03
N ARG A 131 8.07 -7.06 5.16
CA ARG A 131 8.59 -5.75 5.60
C ARG A 131 9.36 -5.13 4.44
N MET A 132 8.97 -3.93 4.02
CA MET A 132 9.59 -3.20 2.92
C MET A 132 9.76 -1.72 3.29
N ASN A 133 10.58 -0.97 2.56
CA ASN A 133 10.62 0.48 2.76
C ASN A 133 9.33 1.14 2.24
N TYR A 134 8.96 2.25 2.86
CA TYR A 134 7.88 3.10 2.39
C TYR A 134 8.30 3.87 1.14
N VAL A 135 7.47 3.80 0.10
CA VAL A 135 7.74 4.34 -1.24
C VAL A 135 6.72 5.39 -1.69
N GLY A 136 5.90 5.88 -0.75
CA GLY A 136 4.96 6.97 -1.02
C GLY A 136 3.49 6.56 -1.02
N GLU A 137 2.70 7.42 -1.64
CA GLU A 137 1.25 7.27 -1.77
C GLU A 137 0.86 6.96 -3.22
N PRO A 138 -0.30 6.32 -3.44
CA PRO A 138 -0.79 6.02 -4.79
C PRO A 138 -0.77 7.22 -5.72
N VAL A 139 -0.51 6.96 -7.00
CA VAL A 139 -0.47 8.01 -8.02
C VAL A 139 -1.88 8.58 -8.22
N ARG A 140 -1.94 9.91 -8.20
CA ARG A 140 -3.12 10.74 -8.37
C ARG A 140 -2.71 12.00 -9.13
N ARG A 141 -3.69 12.77 -9.62
CA ARG A 141 -3.40 14.00 -10.35
C ARG A 141 -2.52 14.98 -9.57
N TYR A 142 -2.70 15.08 -8.25
CA TYR A 142 -2.00 16.05 -7.41
C TYR A 142 -0.54 15.70 -7.11
N ASN A 143 -0.13 14.42 -7.25
CA ASN A 143 1.24 13.97 -6.97
C ASN A 143 1.95 13.39 -8.21
N LEU A 144 1.30 13.34 -9.37
CA LEU A 144 1.88 12.80 -10.60
C LEU A 144 3.11 13.64 -11.06
N PRO A 145 4.30 13.03 -11.19
CA PRO A 145 5.48 13.73 -11.71
C PRO A 145 5.32 14.16 -13.17
N ALA A 146 5.90 15.29 -13.55
CA ALA A 146 5.81 15.82 -14.92
C ALA A 146 6.47 14.91 -15.97
N ASP A 147 7.49 14.15 -15.56
CA ASP A 147 8.26 13.19 -16.36
C ASP A 147 7.72 11.76 -16.23
N TRP A 148 6.47 11.57 -15.82
CA TRP A 148 5.90 10.24 -15.55
C TRP A 148 6.05 9.25 -16.72
N ARG A 149 6.06 9.75 -17.97
CA ARG A 149 6.23 8.93 -19.17
C ARG A 149 7.60 8.26 -19.21
N ASP A 150 8.66 9.03 -18.90
CA ASP A 150 10.03 8.51 -18.85
C ASP A 150 10.20 7.53 -17.70
N GLN A 151 9.59 7.81 -16.55
CA GLN A 151 9.58 6.91 -15.40
C GLN A 151 8.83 5.61 -15.68
N ALA A 152 7.73 5.66 -16.43
CA ALA A 152 6.99 4.48 -16.86
C ALA A 152 7.84 3.58 -17.77
N GLU A 153 8.57 4.16 -18.72
CA GLU A 153 9.48 3.39 -19.58
C GLU A 153 10.63 2.77 -18.79
N ALA A 154 11.16 3.47 -17.78
CA ALA A 154 12.17 2.89 -16.89
C ALA A 154 11.64 1.67 -16.12
N ILE A 155 10.41 1.75 -15.59
CA ILE A 155 9.75 0.63 -14.91
C ILE A 155 9.56 -0.56 -15.88
N LEU A 156 9.05 -0.30 -17.09
CA LEU A 156 8.86 -1.33 -18.11
C LEU A 156 10.19 -1.98 -18.54
N ALA A 157 11.25 -1.19 -18.66
CA ALA A 157 12.59 -1.70 -18.98
C ALA A 157 13.12 -2.62 -17.86
N ALA A 158 12.90 -2.26 -16.59
CA ALA A 158 13.28 -3.10 -15.45
C ALA A 158 12.49 -4.42 -15.42
N LEU A 159 11.17 -4.38 -15.63
CA LEU A 159 10.33 -5.58 -15.75
C LEU A 159 10.81 -6.49 -16.88
N ALA A 160 11.05 -5.93 -18.08
CA ALA A 160 11.53 -6.67 -19.23
C ALA A 160 12.91 -7.30 -18.98
N SER A 161 13.84 -6.55 -18.38
CA SER A 161 15.19 -7.05 -18.03
C SER A 161 15.13 -8.22 -17.04
N ALA A 162 14.16 -8.20 -16.11
CA ALA A 162 13.93 -9.30 -15.17
C ALA A 162 13.07 -10.42 -15.74
N ARG A 163 12.55 -10.27 -16.97
CA ARG A 163 11.54 -11.17 -17.57
C ARG A 163 10.32 -11.36 -16.66
N CYS A 164 9.84 -10.25 -16.09
CA CYS A 164 8.69 -10.18 -15.20
C CYS A 164 7.48 -9.61 -15.95
N CYS A 165 6.33 -10.27 -15.82
CA CYS A 165 5.02 -9.71 -16.14
C CYS A 165 4.29 -9.40 -14.84
N HIS A 166 4.00 -8.13 -14.54
CA HIS A 166 3.39 -7.70 -13.28
C HIS A 166 1.92 -8.13 -13.17
N ASN A 167 1.18 -8.06 -14.28
CA ASN A 167 -0.22 -8.49 -14.43
C ASN A 167 -1.28 -7.68 -13.63
N ASP A 168 -0.89 -6.93 -12.60
CA ASP A 168 -1.82 -6.14 -11.77
C ASP A 168 -1.46 -4.64 -11.70
N ILE A 169 -1.00 -4.05 -12.82
CA ILE A 169 -0.69 -2.61 -12.85
C ILE A 169 -1.98 -1.79 -12.88
N LYS A 170 -2.09 -0.85 -11.94
CA LYS A 170 -3.19 0.10 -11.75
C LYS A 170 -2.70 1.29 -10.91
N CYS A 171 -3.46 2.38 -10.85
CA CYS A 171 -3.05 3.58 -10.10
C CYS A 171 -2.71 3.30 -8.63
N ASP A 172 -3.44 2.37 -7.99
CA ASP A 172 -3.19 2.02 -6.58
C ASP A 172 -1.90 1.23 -6.34
N ASN A 173 -1.30 0.70 -7.41
CA ASN A 173 -0.05 -0.06 -7.36
C ASN A 173 1.15 0.75 -7.89
N LEU A 174 0.95 2.03 -8.22
CA LEU A 174 1.99 2.97 -8.62
C LEU A 174 2.10 4.04 -7.54
N MET A 175 3.19 4.04 -6.78
CA MET A 175 3.39 4.92 -5.63
C MET A 175 4.29 6.09 -6.00
N VAL A 176 4.02 7.29 -5.47
CA VAL A 176 4.85 8.48 -5.66
C VAL A 176 5.44 8.95 -4.34
N ARG A 177 6.76 9.11 -4.32
CA ARG A 177 7.50 9.79 -3.26
C ARG A 177 8.69 10.53 -3.85
N ASP A 178 8.91 11.77 -3.39
CA ASP A 178 10.05 12.60 -3.79
C ASP A 178 10.19 12.70 -5.33
N GLY A 179 9.05 12.82 -6.04
CA GLY A 179 9.00 12.90 -7.50
C GLY A 179 9.26 11.59 -8.25
N ARG A 180 9.46 10.47 -7.56
CA ARG A 180 9.70 9.15 -8.16
C ARG A 180 8.48 8.25 -8.08
N ILE A 181 8.16 7.60 -9.19
CA ILE A 181 7.16 6.52 -9.31
C ILE A 181 7.84 5.19 -8.98
N THR A 182 7.19 4.41 -8.11
CA THR A 182 7.62 3.06 -7.71
C THR A 182 6.47 2.08 -7.94
N LEU A 183 6.73 0.95 -8.60
CA LEU A 183 5.73 -0.11 -8.81
C LEU A 183 5.72 -1.08 -7.61
N VAL A 184 4.53 -1.42 -7.11
CA VAL A 184 4.33 -2.30 -5.95
C VAL A 184 3.30 -3.39 -6.24
N ASP A 185 3.17 -4.36 -5.32
CA ASP A 185 2.14 -5.42 -5.34
C ASP A 185 2.35 -6.49 -6.42
N PHE A 186 3.47 -7.20 -6.30
CA PHE A 186 3.91 -8.27 -7.21
C PHE A 186 3.23 -9.62 -6.96
N GLY A 187 2.22 -9.70 -6.09
CA GLY A 187 1.52 -10.93 -5.74
C GLY A 187 0.89 -11.68 -6.93
N TRP A 188 0.69 -11.02 -8.07
CA TRP A 188 0.16 -11.62 -9.31
C TRP A 188 1.18 -11.69 -10.46
N ALA A 189 2.46 -11.41 -10.20
CA ALA A 189 3.46 -11.33 -11.24
C ALA A 189 3.99 -12.70 -11.70
N THR A 190 4.07 -12.94 -13.00
CA THR A 190 4.56 -14.19 -13.60
C THR A 190 5.90 -13.98 -14.31
N ALA A 191 6.62 -15.06 -14.62
CA ALA A 191 7.73 -14.93 -15.55
C ALA A 191 7.18 -14.73 -16.97
N ASP A 192 7.95 -14.06 -17.81
CA ASP A 192 7.61 -13.88 -19.22
C ASP A 192 7.46 -15.24 -19.93
N GLY A 193 6.28 -15.45 -20.51
CA GLY A 193 5.86 -16.70 -21.16
C GLY A 193 5.17 -17.71 -20.25
N ASP A 194 5.15 -17.52 -18.93
CA ASP A 194 4.38 -18.39 -18.03
C ASP A 194 2.87 -18.22 -18.28
N PRO A 195 2.09 -19.32 -18.21
CA PRO A 195 0.65 -19.24 -18.40
C PRO A 195 -0.03 -18.52 -17.24
N ILE A 196 -1.01 -17.69 -17.55
CA ILE A 196 -1.91 -17.10 -16.54
C ILE A 196 -2.93 -18.15 -16.10
N PRO A 197 -3.00 -18.50 -14.80
CA PRO A 197 -3.98 -19.48 -14.33
C PRO A 197 -5.42 -18.98 -14.46
N SER A 198 -6.28 -19.78 -15.09
CA SER A 198 -7.70 -19.44 -15.30
C SER A 198 -8.52 -19.33 -14.02
N HIS A 199 -8.02 -19.87 -12.91
CA HIS A 199 -8.66 -19.79 -11.59
C HIS A 199 -8.30 -18.52 -10.82
N TRP A 200 -7.43 -17.66 -11.36
CA TRP A 200 -7.10 -16.40 -10.70
C TRP A 200 -8.32 -15.47 -10.63
N PRO A 201 -8.43 -14.64 -9.57
CA PRO A 201 -9.50 -13.68 -9.44
C PRO A 201 -9.69 -12.83 -10.71
N GLN A 202 -10.93 -12.74 -11.17
CA GLN A 202 -11.27 -11.95 -12.35
C GLN A 202 -11.11 -10.44 -12.13
N GLY A 203 -10.72 -9.97 -10.95
CA GLY A 203 -10.49 -8.56 -10.64
C GLY A 203 -9.06 -8.06 -10.88
N ILE A 204 -8.09 -8.93 -11.18
CA ILE A 204 -6.67 -8.55 -11.33
C ILE A 204 -6.48 -7.62 -12.54
N GLY A 205 -5.72 -6.53 -12.40
CA GLY A 205 -5.45 -5.51 -13.43
C GLY A 205 -6.62 -4.56 -13.73
N ARG A 206 -7.85 -4.92 -13.32
CA ARG A 206 -9.08 -4.13 -13.42
C ARG A 206 -9.26 -3.40 -14.75
N GLN A 207 -9.46 -2.09 -14.70
CA GLN A 207 -9.78 -1.22 -15.83
C GLN A 207 -8.62 -1.01 -16.81
N HIS A 208 -7.39 -1.35 -16.42
CA HIS A 208 -6.19 -1.08 -17.21
C HIS A 208 -5.65 -2.33 -17.92
N ARG A 209 -6.32 -3.47 -17.80
CA ARG A 209 -5.99 -4.69 -18.57
C ARG A 209 -6.76 -4.75 -19.89
N LEU A 210 -6.27 -5.56 -20.83
CA LEU A 210 -6.90 -5.77 -22.13
C LEU A 210 -8.15 -6.66 -22.07
N GLY A 211 -8.25 -7.51 -21.04
CA GLY A 211 -9.39 -8.37 -20.77
C GLY A 211 -9.15 -9.26 -19.54
N VAL A 212 -10.15 -10.05 -19.15
CA VAL A 212 -9.98 -11.04 -18.07
C VAL A 212 -8.83 -11.97 -18.43
N HIS A 213 -7.83 -12.04 -17.55
CA HIS A 213 -6.60 -12.84 -17.73
C HIS A 213 -5.81 -12.52 -19.02
N ARG A 214 -6.01 -11.32 -19.59
CA ARG A 214 -5.24 -10.79 -20.71
C ARG A 214 -4.53 -9.52 -20.28
N PHE A 215 -3.25 -9.67 -19.96
CA PHE A 215 -2.42 -8.61 -19.40
C PHE A 215 -1.40 -8.11 -20.42
N ASP A 216 -1.12 -6.82 -20.35
CA ASP A 216 -0.06 -6.14 -21.07
C ASP A 216 0.42 -4.99 -20.17
N ASP A 217 1.58 -5.16 -19.56
CA ASP A 217 2.10 -4.21 -18.57
C ASP A 217 2.35 -2.82 -19.18
N ARG A 218 2.76 -2.76 -20.46
CA ARG A 218 2.98 -1.49 -21.17
C ARG A 218 1.67 -0.77 -21.39
N HIS A 219 0.64 -1.47 -21.85
CA HIS A 219 -0.69 -0.90 -21.96
C HIS A 219 -1.20 -0.42 -20.59
N ALA A 220 -1.09 -1.27 -19.57
CA ALA A 220 -1.65 -1.01 -18.24
C ALA A 220 -1.00 0.17 -17.54
N ILE A 221 0.34 0.30 -17.56
CA ILE A 221 1.03 1.41 -16.88
C ILE A 221 0.70 2.76 -17.54
N HIS A 222 0.68 2.82 -18.87
CA HIS A 222 0.33 4.04 -19.60
C HIS A 222 -1.13 4.42 -19.41
N ALA A 223 -2.04 3.43 -19.42
CA ALA A 223 -3.45 3.66 -19.14
C ALA A 223 -3.67 4.17 -17.70
N ALA A 224 -2.99 3.59 -16.72
CA ALA A 224 -3.08 4.01 -15.32
C ALA A 224 -2.58 5.44 -15.10
N LEU A 225 -1.40 5.77 -15.61
CA LEU A 225 -0.83 7.11 -15.44
C LEU A 225 -1.62 8.17 -16.21
N ALA A 226 -2.12 7.85 -17.41
CA ALA A 226 -3.01 8.74 -18.14
C ALA A 226 -4.36 8.95 -17.43
N SER A 227 -4.93 7.91 -16.79
CA SER A 227 -6.10 8.05 -15.92
C SER A 227 -5.81 8.97 -14.73
N ALA A 228 -4.65 8.83 -14.08
CA ALA A 228 -4.25 9.71 -12.98
C ALA A 228 -4.09 11.18 -13.43
N GLU A 229 -3.50 11.41 -14.61
CA GLU A 229 -3.35 12.75 -15.21
C GLU A 229 -4.70 13.45 -15.42
N ARG A 230 -5.75 12.69 -15.77
CA ARG A 230 -7.13 13.18 -15.97
C ARG A 230 -8.02 13.15 -14.72
N ASP A 231 -7.51 12.66 -13.59
CA ASP A 231 -8.29 12.40 -12.37
C ASP A 231 -9.44 11.39 -12.56
N GLU A 232 -9.24 10.41 -13.44
CA GLU A 232 -10.19 9.33 -13.80
C GLU A 232 -9.77 8.00 -13.15
N VAL A 233 -9.49 8.01 -11.85
CA VAL A 233 -9.05 6.81 -11.12
C VAL A 233 -10.27 6.01 -10.67
N ASP A 234 -10.35 4.73 -11.06
CA ASP A 234 -11.38 3.81 -10.58
C ASP A 234 -11.12 3.46 -9.12
N ARG A 235 -12.06 3.86 -8.27
CA ARG A 235 -12.06 3.60 -6.83
C ARG A 235 -12.98 2.45 -6.45
N SER A 236 -13.71 1.86 -7.40
CA SER A 236 -14.65 0.78 -7.13
C SER A 236 -13.89 -0.48 -6.71
N ILE A 237 -14.44 -1.23 -5.76
CA ILE A 237 -13.89 -2.51 -5.37
C ILE A 237 -14.88 -3.57 -5.78
N ILE A 238 -14.56 -4.30 -6.86
CA ILE A 238 -15.22 -5.55 -7.18
C ILE A 238 -14.40 -6.66 -6.54
N LEU A 239 -14.66 -6.94 -5.27
CA LEU A 239 -14.27 -8.20 -4.67
C LEU A 239 -15.43 -9.16 -4.94
N PRO A 240 -15.23 -10.28 -5.66
CA PRO A 240 -16.24 -11.33 -5.65
C PRO A 240 -16.47 -11.76 -4.19
N ALA A 241 -17.75 -11.94 -3.86
CA ALA A 241 -18.19 -12.53 -2.59
C ALA A 241 -17.60 -13.93 -2.40
#